data_AF-W0EWZ0-F1
#
_entry.id   AF-W0EWZ0-F1
#
_cell.length_a   1.000
_cell.length_b   1.000
_cell.length_c   1.000
_cell.angle_alpha   90.00
_cell.angle_beta   90.00
_cell.angle_gamma   90.00
#
_symmetry.space_group_name_H-M   'P 1'
#
loop_
_entity.id
_entity.type
_entity.pdbx_description
1 polymer ?
#
loop_
_entity_poly.entity_id
_entity_poly.type
_entity_poly.pdbx_seq_one_letter_code
_entity_poly.pdbx_strand_id
1 'polypeptide(L)'
;MIMKHILQFAFILVTIGAIGTGCSNTKQSTSSVVPRTDFKGTWRVTNTSIEGTDTKNLKIQAFDDVSLDCFMNSEWTLPNNGYGSYTITSGNCSSGPRQILWSTRNVNGGTNFNFKRVDGLKKNQSKGVEQGYSLQVISSDKDHFVAQSPVSFEGKTIYIVYNFERK
;
A
#
# COMPACT_ATOMS: atom_id res chain seq x y z
N MET A 1 12.25 6.44 81.34
CA MET A 1 12.16 6.79 79.90
C MET A 1 10.75 6.44 79.45
N ILE A 2 10.03 7.46 79.01
CA ILE A 2 8.58 7.50 78.78
C ILE A 2 8.23 6.84 77.44
N MET A 3 7.24 5.93 77.45
CA MET A 3 6.57 5.40 76.26
C MET A 3 5.47 6.39 75.84
N LYS A 4 5.50 6.86 74.58
CA LYS A 4 4.56 7.86 74.04
C LYS A 4 3.81 7.27 72.84
N HIS A 5 2.48 7.32 72.95
CA HIS A 5 1.47 7.03 71.92
C HIS A 5 1.68 7.79 70.61
N ILE A 6 1.59 7.11 69.45
CA ILE A 6 1.10 7.63 68.15
C ILE A 6 0.52 6.43 67.37
N LEU A 7 -0.79 6.15 67.39
CA LEU A 7 -1.88 6.66 66.53
C LEU A 7 -1.66 6.49 65.00
N GLN A 8 -2.28 5.41 64.49
CA GLN A 8 -2.98 5.24 63.20
C GLN A 8 -2.50 6.02 61.95
N PHE A 9 -2.11 5.29 60.90
CA PHE A 9 -2.48 5.63 59.51
C PHE A 9 -2.66 4.35 58.69
N ALA A 10 -3.85 4.20 58.10
CA ALA A 10 -4.22 3.12 57.21
C ALA A 10 -3.54 3.30 55.84
N PHE A 11 -3.14 2.19 55.21
CA PHE A 11 -3.10 2.11 53.76
C PHE A 11 -3.56 0.73 53.30
N ILE A 12 -4.71 0.73 52.66
CA ILE A 12 -5.39 -0.41 52.07
C ILE A 12 -4.61 -0.82 50.82
N LEU A 13 -4.04 -2.03 50.83
CA LEU A 13 -3.49 -2.68 49.64
C LEU A 13 -4.66 -3.30 48.86
N VAL A 14 -5.14 -2.59 47.84
CA VAL A 14 -5.99 -3.18 46.79
C VAL A 14 -5.13 -3.36 45.55
N THR A 15 -4.69 -4.59 45.36
CA THR A 15 -4.16 -5.11 44.11
C THR A 15 -5.32 -5.35 43.14
N ILE A 16 -5.37 -4.59 42.05
CA ILE A 16 -6.14 -4.96 40.85
C ILE A 16 -5.15 -5.06 39.70
N GLY A 17 -4.80 -6.29 39.37
CA GLY A 17 -4.26 -6.66 38.06
C GLY A 17 -5.41 -7.10 37.16
N ALA A 18 -5.51 -6.51 35.97
CA ALA A 18 -6.24 -7.00 34.80
C ALA A 18 -5.60 -6.31 33.58
N ILE A 19 -4.57 -6.91 32.97
CA ILE A 19 -4.63 -7.72 31.74
C ILE A 19 -5.54 -7.10 30.67
N GLY A 20 -4.93 -6.69 29.56
CA GLY A 20 -5.65 -6.31 28.35
C GLY A 20 -4.86 -5.43 27.37
N THR A 21 -3.61 -5.77 27.04
CA THR A 21 -2.95 -5.20 25.85
C THR A 21 -3.54 -5.82 24.59
N GLY A 22 -4.74 -5.35 24.21
CA GLY A 22 -5.32 -5.61 22.90
C GLY A 22 -4.69 -4.68 21.86
N CYS A 23 -3.53 -5.07 21.32
CA CYS A 23 -3.06 -4.52 20.05
C CYS A 23 -3.88 -5.12 18.89
N SER A 24 -4.25 -4.23 17.97
CA SER A 24 -4.57 -4.53 16.57
C SER A 24 -5.84 -5.32 16.30
N ASN A 25 -6.91 -4.59 16.04
CA ASN A 25 -7.89 -4.92 15.00
C ASN A 25 -8.54 -3.64 14.46
N THR A 26 -7.76 -2.76 13.83
CA THR A 26 -8.32 -1.76 12.93
C THR A 26 -8.48 -2.35 11.53
N LYS A 27 -9.46 -3.26 11.37
CA LYS A 27 -10.10 -3.42 10.06
C LYS A 27 -11.08 -2.27 9.87
N GLN A 28 -10.54 -1.07 9.68
CA GLN A 28 -11.33 0.07 9.27
C GLN A 28 -11.20 0.22 7.75
N SER A 29 -11.92 -0.62 7.02
CA SER A 29 -12.28 -0.31 5.62
C SER A 29 -13.39 0.74 5.64
N THR A 30 -13.03 1.98 5.96
CA THR A 30 -13.85 3.11 5.54
C THR A 30 -13.54 3.33 4.06
N SER A 31 -14.50 2.98 3.19
CA SER A 31 -14.54 3.45 1.81
C SER A 31 -14.64 4.97 1.81
N SER A 32 -13.49 5.60 1.94
CA SER A 32 -13.29 7.03 1.83
C SER A 32 -12.63 7.26 0.47
N VAL A 33 -13.29 8.04 -0.38
CA VAL A 33 -12.68 8.46 -1.65
C VAL A 33 -11.40 9.23 -1.32
N VAL A 34 -10.26 8.72 -1.80
CA VAL A 34 -8.94 9.30 -1.59
C VAL A 34 -8.71 10.36 -2.69
N PRO A 35 -8.45 11.63 -2.32
CA PRO A 35 -8.16 12.67 -3.29
C PRO A 35 -6.97 12.33 -4.18
N ARG A 36 -7.07 12.62 -5.49
CA ARG A 36 -5.96 12.43 -6.45
C ARG A 36 -4.68 13.16 -6.01
N THR A 37 -4.83 14.26 -5.28
CA THR A 37 -3.71 15.06 -4.78
C THR A 37 -2.83 14.31 -3.81
N ASP A 38 -3.38 13.34 -3.09
CA ASP A 38 -2.70 12.69 -1.96
C ASP A 38 -1.68 11.66 -2.48
N PHE A 39 -1.95 11.09 -3.66
CA PHE A 39 -1.02 10.24 -4.40
C PHE A 39 0.16 11.01 -5.02
N LYS A 40 0.15 12.35 -5.06
CA LYS A 40 1.25 13.10 -5.66
C LYS A 40 2.53 12.95 -4.83
N GLY A 41 3.66 12.92 -5.51
CA GLY A 41 4.99 12.88 -4.89
C GLY A 41 5.79 11.66 -5.28
N THR A 42 6.79 11.36 -4.47
CA THR A 42 7.67 10.21 -4.67
C THR A 42 7.32 9.12 -3.67
N TRP A 43 7.27 7.89 -4.14
CA TRP A 43 6.89 6.72 -3.35
C TRP A 43 7.88 5.59 -3.57
N ARG A 44 7.97 4.70 -2.59
CA ARG A 44 8.69 3.43 -2.68
C ARG A 44 7.73 2.30 -2.37
N VAL A 45 7.80 1.23 -3.14
CA VAL A 45 7.09 -0.01 -2.82
C VAL A 45 7.87 -0.75 -1.75
N THR A 46 7.32 -0.84 -0.54
CA THR A 46 8.00 -1.46 0.60
C THR A 46 7.67 -2.94 0.75
N ASN A 47 6.51 -3.37 0.24
CA ASN A 47 6.09 -4.76 0.31
C ASN A 47 5.16 -5.13 -0.85
N THR A 48 5.31 -6.37 -1.33
CA THR A 48 4.41 -7.02 -2.30
C THR A 48 3.98 -8.37 -1.75
N SER A 49 2.68 -8.66 -1.73
CA SER A 49 2.15 -9.94 -1.25
C SER A 49 1.03 -10.46 -2.14
N ILE A 50 0.72 -11.74 -1.99
CA ILE A 50 -0.42 -12.40 -2.65
C ILE A 50 -1.41 -12.80 -1.56
N GLU A 51 -2.67 -12.47 -1.75
CA GLU A 51 -3.77 -12.87 -0.88
C GLU A 51 -4.78 -13.75 -1.61
N GLY A 52 -5.42 -14.67 -0.88
CA GLY A 52 -6.47 -15.54 -1.41
C GLY A 52 -6.01 -16.93 -1.90
N THR A 53 -4.72 -17.26 -1.77
CA THR A 53 -4.16 -18.58 -2.11
C THR A 53 -2.79 -18.83 -1.46
N ASP A 54 -2.29 -20.07 -1.48
CA ASP A 54 -0.90 -20.40 -1.13
C ASP A 54 0.05 -19.94 -2.26
N THR A 55 1.15 -19.32 -1.88
CA THR A 55 2.11 -18.68 -2.79
C THR A 55 3.16 -19.63 -3.37
N LYS A 56 3.29 -20.85 -2.82
CA LYS A 56 4.42 -21.76 -3.11
C LYS A 56 4.69 -22.10 -4.58
N ASN A 57 3.69 -21.98 -5.45
CA ASN A 57 3.80 -22.33 -6.87
C ASN A 57 3.47 -21.18 -7.84
N LEU A 58 3.34 -19.96 -7.33
CA LEU A 58 2.90 -18.81 -8.14
C LEU A 58 4.08 -18.01 -8.68
N LYS A 59 4.19 -17.98 -10.01
CA LYS A 59 5.05 -17.03 -10.72
C LYS A 59 4.19 -15.91 -11.28
N ILE A 60 4.05 -14.85 -10.49
CA ILE A 60 3.27 -13.67 -10.86
C ILE A 60 4.23 -12.51 -11.17
N GLN A 61 3.90 -11.76 -12.22
CA GLN A 61 4.58 -10.52 -12.55
C GLN A 61 3.75 -9.33 -12.06
N ALA A 62 4.42 -8.32 -11.52
CA ALA A 62 3.82 -7.01 -11.32
C ALA A 62 3.64 -6.37 -12.70
N PHE A 63 2.38 -6.11 -13.07
CA PHE A 63 2.01 -5.30 -14.23
C PHE A 63 2.67 -5.73 -15.56
N ASP A 64 2.75 -7.04 -15.79
CA ASP A 64 3.41 -7.65 -16.96
C ASP A 64 4.79 -7.04 -17.26
N ASP A 65 5.57 -6.77 -16.21
CA ASP A 65 6.91 -6.17 -16.29
C ASP A 65 7.95 -7.10 -15.68
N VAL A 66 7.93 -7.24 -14.35
CA VAL A 66 8.95 -7.97 -13.59
C VAL A 66 8.29 -8.83 -12.50
N SER A 67 9.03 -9.78 -11.93
CA SER A 67 8.54 -10.55 -10.77
C SER A 67 8.22 -9.64 -9.59
N LEU A 68 7.38 -10.10 -8.65
CA LEU A 68 7.07 -9.35 -7.43
C LEU A 68 8.33 -8.99 -6.62
N ASP A 69 9.29 -9.92 -6.51
CA ASP A 69 10.58 -9.68 -5.85
C ASP A 69 11.38 -8.55 -6.51
N CYS A 70 11.34 -8.48 -7.84
CA CYS A 70 11.97 -7.41 -8.61
C CYS A 70 11.24 -6.07 -8.46
N PHE A 71 9.94 -6.12 -8.19
CA PHE A 71 9.09 -4.94 -8.06
C PHE A 71 9.17 -4.30 -6.66
N MET A 72 9.51 -5.08 -5.64
CA MET A 72 9.83 -4.58 -4.30
C MET A 72 10.99 -3.57 -4.36
N ASN A 73 10.91 -2.51 -3.55
CA ASN A 73 11.80 -1.35 -3.58
C ASN A 73 11.78 -0.54 -4.89
N SER A 74 10.82 -0.77 -5.79
CA SER A 74 10.63 0.13 -6.93
C SER A 74 10.23 1.52 -6.46
N GLU A 75 10.68 2.53 -7.20
CA GLU A 75 10.46 3.94 -6.86
C GLU A 75 9.55 4.59 -7.88
N TRP A 76 8.52 5.26 -7.39
CA TRP A 76 7.46 5.87 -8.19
C TRP A 76 7.51 7.38 -8.04
N THR A 77 7.34 8.11 -9.15
CA THR A 77 7.18 9.56 -9.16
C THR A 77 5.86 9.91 -9.81
N LEU A 78 4.98 10.56 -9.04
CA LEU A 78 3.59 10.82 -9.39
C LEU A 78 3.30 12.33 -9.43
N PRO A 79 3.53 13.02 -10.57
CA PRO A 79 3.31 14.45 -10.68
C PRO A 79 1.85 14.82 -10.93
N ASN A 80 1.54 16.11 -10.73
CA ASN A 80 0.17 16.64 -10.87
C ASN A 80 -0.41 16.46 -12.28
N ASN A 81 0.43 16.51 -13.31
CA ASN A 81 0.01 16.41 -14.72
C ASN A 81 -0.27 14.97 -15.18
N GLY A 82 -0.05 13.97 -14.31
CA GLY A 82 -0.26 12.55 -14.61
C GLY A 82 0.89 11.85 -15.33
N TYR A 83 1.88 12.57 -15.88
CA TYR A 83 3.01 11.97 -16.60
C TYR A 83 4.12 11.61 -15.61
N GLY A 84 4.02 10.44 -15.03
CA GLY A 84 4.94 9.96 -13.99
C GLY A 84 5.86 8.87 -14.49
N SER A 85 6.50 8.20 -13.54
CA SER A 85 7.30 7.01 -13.81
C SER A 85 7.31 6.07 -12.61
N TYR A 86 7.70 4.82 -12.86
CA TYR A 86 8.25 3.96 -11.84
C TYR A 86 9.59 3.39 -12.28
N THR A 87 10.48 3.12 -11.33
CA THR A 87 11.85 2.66 -11.61
C THR A 87 12.09 1.36 -10.87
N ILE A 88 12.50 0.33 -11.61
CA ILE A 88 12.98 -0.92 -11.04
C ILE A 88 14.44 -0.73 -10.66
N THR A 89 14.75 -0.89 -9.37
CA THR A 89 16.07 -0.56 -8.79
C THR A 89 16.99 -1.77 -8.65
N SER A 90 16.45 -2.99 -8.65
CA SER A 90 17.23 -4.21 -8.47
C SER A 90 18.06 -4.57 -9.71
N GLY A 91 19.38 -4.76 -9.53
CA GLY A 91 20.32 -5.03 -10.62
C GLY A 91 20.18 -6.41 -11.29
N ASN A 92 19.57 -7.39 -10.60
CA ASN A 92 19.29 -8.72 -11.16
C ASN A 92 17.94 -8.77 -11.92
N CYS A 93 17.27 -7.63 -12.03
CA CYS A 93 16.00 -7.48 -12.71
C CYS A 93 16.20 -6.64 -13.98
N SER A 94 15.17 -6.58 -14.83
CA SER A 94 15.13 -5.58 -15.91
C SER A 94 15.05 -4.19 -15.28
N SER A 95 16.18 -3.59 -14.92
CA SER A 95 16.24 -2.34 -14.15
C SER A 95 15.95 -1.12 -15.03
N GLY A 96 15.69 0.02 -14.39
CA GLY A 96 15.50 1.29 -15.08
C GLY A 96 14.07 1.84 -15.06
N PRO A 97 13.84 3.01 -15.67
CA PRO A 97 12.57 3.73 -15.58
C PRO A 97 11.55 3.23 -16.60
N ARG A 98 10.28 3.22 -16.19
CA ARG A 98 9.10 3.04 -17.03
C ARG A 98 8.26 4.29 -16.94
N GLN A 99 8.01 4.92 -18.07
CA GLN A 99 7.17 6.11 -18.15
C GLN A 99 5.70 5.70 -18.07
N ILE A 100 4.93 6.42 -17.26
CA ILE A 100 3.51 6.14 -17.07
C ILE A 100 2.64 7.38 -17.22
N LEU A 101 1.39 7.15 -17.62
CA LEU A 101 0.30 8.11 -17.44
C LEU A 101 -0.64 7.59 -16.34
N TRP A 102 -0.75 8.33 -15.23
CA TRP A 102 -1.52 7.91 -14.06
C TRP A 102 -2.72 8.83 -13.76
N SER A 103 -3.75 8.23 -13.15
CA SER A 103 -4.97 8.91 -12.71
C SER A 103 -5.64 8.16 -11.55
N THR A 104 -6.60 8.80 -10.90
CA THR A 104 -7.52 8.12 -9.98
C THR A 104 -8.93 8.11 -10.55
N ARG A 105 -9.72 7.11 -10.17
CA ARG A 105 -11.15 7.04 -10.48
C ARG A 105 -11.93 6.59 -9.26
N ASN A 106 -13.11 7.13 -9.09
CA ASN A 106 -14.03 6.67 -8.06
C ASN A 106 -14.83 5.50 -8.63
N VAL A 107 -14.76 4.35 -7.96
CA VAL A 107 -15.46 3.12 -8.36
C VAL A 107 -16.16 2.58 -7.12
N ASN A 108 -17.49 2.50 -7.16
CA ASN A 108 -18.32 1.96 -6.08
C ASN A 108 -18.02 2.58 -4.69
N GLY A 109 -17.80 3.90 -4.64
CA GLY A 109 -17.46 4.62 -3.40
C GLY A 109 -16.01 4.45 -2.92
N GLY A 110 -15.20 3.63 -3.58
CA GLY A 110 -13.76 3.51 -3.37
C GLY A 110 -12.94 4.26 -4.42
N THR A 111 -11.63 4.29 -4.21
CA THR A 111 -10.68 4.88 -5.17
C THR A 111 -9.90 3.78 -5.87
N ASN A 112 -9.85 3.84 -7.20
CA ASN A 112 -8.89 3.08 -7.98
C ASN A 112 -7.74 3.99 -8.41
N PHE A 113 -6.51 3.56 -8.15
CA PHE A 113 -5.31 4.09 -8.76
C PHE A 113 -5.10 3.43 -10.12
N ASN A 114 -5.02 4.22 -11.18
CA ASN A 114 -4.92 3.70 -12.55
C ASN A 114 -3.65 4.24 -13.20
N PHE A 115 -2.99 3.41 -13.99
CA PHE A 115 -1.90 3.89 -14.83
C PHE A 115 -1.78 3.08 -16.13
N LYS A 116 -1.09 3.67 -17.10
CA LYS A 116 -0.71 3.02 -18.35
C LYS A 116 0.78 3.21 -18.57
N ARG A 117 1.48 2.19 -19.07
CA ARG A 117 2.85 2.38 -19.58
C ARG A 117 2.78 3.18 -20.88
N VAL A 118 3.66 4.17 -21.03
CA VAL A 118 3.71 5.09 -22.18
C VAL A 118 5.14 5.28 -22.70
N ASP A 119 5.99 4.29 -22.46
CA ASP A 119 7.39 4.28 -22.89
C ASP A 119 7.52 4.60 -24.39
N GLY A 120 8.40 5.55 -24.73
CA GLY A 120 8.61 5.99 -26.10
C GLY A 120 7.48 6.82 -26.73
N LEU A 121 6.40 7.12 -26.01
CA LEU A 121 5.27 7.89 -26.53
C LEU A 121 5.26 9.34 -26.02
N LYS A 122 4.98 10.30 -26.90
CA LYS A 122 4.65 11.67 -26.51
C LYS A 122 3.23 11.74 -25.93
N LYS A 123 2.96 12.76 -25.11
CA LYS A 123 1.65 13.03 -24.47
C LYS A 123 0.43 12.93 -25.39
N ASN A 124 0.54 13.40 -26.64
CA ASN A 124 -0.53 13.33 -27.62
C ASN A 124 -0.74 11.92 -28.21
N GLN A 125 0.27 11.05 -28.13
CA GLN A 125 0.26 9.67 -28.64
C GLN A 125 -0.20 8.67 -27.58
N SER A 126 -0.04 8.97 -26.29
CA SER A 126 -0.46 8.11 -25.17
C SER A 126 -1.98 7.92 -25.03
N LYS A 127 -2.79 8.73 -25.74
CA LYS A 127 -4.27 8.65 -25.70
C LYS A 127 -4.80 7.32 -26.27
N GLY A 128 -4.08 6.70 -27.20
CA GLY A 128 -4.45 5.42 -27.83
C GLY A 128 -3.94 4.17 -27.12
N VAL A 129 -3.26 4.29 -25.97
CA VAL A 129 -2.82 3.12 -25.20
C VAL A 129 -4.03 2.49 -24.52
N GLU A 130 -4.47 1.34 -25.02
CA GLU A 130 -5.64 0.61 -24.52
C GLU A 130 -5.34 -0.19 -23.25
N GLN A 131 -4.12 -0.73 -23.13
CA GLN A 131 -3.72 -1.54 -21.99
C GLN A 131 -3.27 -0.66 -20.82
N GLY A 132 -3.91 -0.85 -19.67
CA GLY A 132 -3.59 -0.14 -18.44
C GLY A 132 -3.96 -0.97 -17.23
N TYR A 133 -3.40 -0.58 -16.09
CA TYR A 133 -3.57 -1.27 -14.82
C TYR A 133 -4.48 -0.43 -13.92
N SER A 134 -5.38 -1.10 -13.21
CA SER A 134 -6.28 -0.50 -12.24
C SER A 134 -6.12 -1.24 -10.91
N LEU A 135 -5.80 -0.49 -9.86
CA LEU A 135 -5.61 -1.01 -8.52
C LEU A 135 -6.64 -0.39 -7.60
N GLN A 136 -7.35 -1.22 -6.84
CA GLN A 136 -8.21 -0.74 -5.77
C GLN A 136 -7.36 -0.27 -4.61
N VAL A 137 -7.55 0.97 -4.16
CA VAL A 137 -6.92 1.50 -2.96
C VAL A 137 -7.73 1.02 -1.76
N ILE A 138 -7.10 0.24 -0.87
CA ILE A 138 -7.75 -0.39 0.28
C ILE A 138 -7.47 0.34 1.60
N SER A 139 -6.38 1.10 1.66
CA SER A 139 -6.09 2.04 2.73
C SER A 139 -5.18 3.16 2.23
N SER A 140 -5.28 4.34 2.83
CA SER A 140 -4.41 5.47 2.56
C SER A 140 -4.33 6.38 3.78
N ASP A 141 -3.15 6.89 4.06
CA ASP A 141 -2.90 8.01 4.95
C ASP A 141 -1.95 9.01 4.26
N LYS A 142 -1.35 9.92 5.04
CA LYS A 142 -0.46 10.97 4.54
C LYS A 142 0.78 10.40 3.86
N ASP A 143 1.36 9.35 4.41
CA ASP A 143 2.69 8.84 4.05
C ASP A 143 2.67 7.39 3.57
N HIS A 144 1.51 6.72 3.61
CA HIS A 144 1.32 5.37 3.12
C HIS A 144 0.04 5.23 2.30
N PHE A 145 0.07 4.32 1.32
CA PHE A 145 -1.16 3.76 0.78
C PHE A 145 -0.96 2.29 0.41
N VAL A 146 -2.04 1.54 0.48
CA VAL A 146 -2.07 0.13 0.08
C VAL A 146 -3.06 0.00 -1.07
N ALA A 147 -2.60 -0.63 -2.15
CA ALA A 147 -3.41 -0.86 -3.33
C ALA A 147 -3.31 -2.32 -3.76
N GLN A 148 -4.38 -2.86 -4.34
CA GLN A 148 -4.44 -4.24 -4.78
C GLN A 148 -4.96 -4.38 -6.21
N SER A 149 -4.44 -5.37 -6.94
CA SER A 149 -4.94 -5.76 -8.26
C SER A 149 -5.52 -7.18 -8.22
N PRO A 150 -6.76 -7.39 -8.70
CA PRO A 150 -7.33 -8.72 -8.80
C PRO A 150 -6.65 -9.52 -9.93
N VAL A 151 -6.41 -10.80 -9.69
CA VAL A 151 -5.89 -11.76 -10.66
C VAL A 151 -6.77 -13.00 -10.64
N SER A 152 -7.16 -13.49 -11.83
CA SER A 152 -7.86 -14.76 -11.92
C SER A 152 -6.84 -15.90 -11.89
N PHE A 153 -7.00 -16.81 -10.94
CA PHE A 153 -6.14 -17.98 -10.76
C PHE A 153 -6.99 -19.19 -10.35
N GLU A 154 -6.92 -20.27 -11.13
CA GLU A 154 -7.67 -21.52 -10.87
C GLU A 154 -9.17 -21.32 -10.63
N GLY A 155 -9.81 -20.42 -11.39
CA GLY A 155 -11.24 -20.13 -11.25
C GLY A 155 -11.62 -19.30 -10.02
N LYS A 156 -10.63 -18.83 -9.24
CA LYS A 156 -10.80 -17.92 -8.10
C LYS A 156 -10.16 -16.57 -8.41
N THR A 157 -10.58 -15.55 -7.66
CA THR A 157 -9.90 -14.25 -7.65
C THR A 157 -8.94 -14.21 -6.49
N ILE A 158 -7.65 -14.01 -6.80
CA ILE A 158 -6.60 -13.70 -5.83
C ILE A 158 -6.22 -12.23 -5.98
N TYR A 159 -5.51 -11.68 -5.00
CA TYR A 159 -5.09 -10.28 -5.03
C TYR A 159 -3.58 -10.18 -4.90
N ILE A 160 -2.97 -9.37 -5.76
CA ILE A 160 -1.62 -8.86 -5.51
C ILE A 160 -1.77 -7.56 -4.75
N VAL A 161 -1.14 -7.47 -3.58
CA VAL A 161 -1.20 -6.31 -2.69
C VAL A 161 0.14 -5.60 -2.69
N TYR A 162 0.11 -4.28 -2.86
CA TYR A 162 1.27 -3.41 -2.94
C TYR A 162 1.19 -2.37 -1.83
N ASN A 163 2.26 -2.25 -1.05
CA ASN A 163 2.39 -1.25 0.02
C ASN A 163 3.34 -0.16 -0.45
N PHE A 164 2.87 1.08 -0.46
CA PHE A 164 3.62 2.25 -0.86
C PHE A 164 3.90 3.12 0.35
N GLU A 165 5.14 3.58 0.46
CA GLU A 165 5.61 4.52 1.48
C GLU A 165 6.16 5.76 0.79
N ARG A 166 5.83 6.94 1.30
CA ARG A 166 6.32 8.21 0.79
C ARG A 166 7.82 8.33 1.03
N LYS A 167 8.54 8.87 0.04
CA LYS A 167 9.96 9.22 0.14
C LYS A 167 10.18 10.65 0.59
#